data_AF-A0A4R9EVK1-F1
#
_entry.id   AF-A0A4R9EVK1-F1
#
_cell.length_a   1.000
_cell.length_b   1.000
_cell.length_c   1.000
_cell.angle_alpha   90.00
_cell.angle_beta   90.00
_cell.angle_gamma   90.00
#
_symmetry.space_group_name_H-M   'P 1'
#
loop_
_entity.id
_entity.type
_entity.pdbx_description
1 polymer ?
#
loop_
_entity_poly.entity_id
_entity_poly.type
_entity_poly.pdbx_seq_one_letter_code
_entity_poly.pdbx_strand_id
1 'polypeptide(L)'
;MSTAQHLATIDLLCSREFPAEYGRSDAGAGGPGYHIAELLTSEEFWDDDGTRREETEEQYEAERDGLSVLLADRWGAPAVFGLSSLFERTLSAGEEGTGDEIPEPWCSLSSLVPDLHLWQADGRWVALGVSQWDKELPFQLIAVVTEIDPP
;
A
#
# COMPACT_ATOMS: atom_id res chain seq x y z
N MET A 1 -0.07 7.46 -15.38
CA MET A 1 -1.08 8.39 -14.88
C MET A 1 -0.40 9.68 -14.43
N SER A 2 -1.12 10.79 -14.29
CA SER A 2 -0.57 12.02 -13.70
C SER A 2 -0.80 12.07 -12.19
N THR A 3 0.00 12.84 -11.44
CA THR A 3 -0.19 13.10 -10.00
C THR A 3 -1.63 13.50 -9.65
N ALA A 4 -2.30 14.31 -10.48
CA ALA A 4 -3.70 14.70 -10.26
C ALA A 4 -4.68 13.52 -10.34
N GLN A 5 -4.39 12.53 -11.18
CA GLN A 5 -5.20 11.30 -11.27
C GLN A 5 -4.98 10.41 -10.04
N HIS A 6 -3.75 10.33 -9.54
CA HIS A 6 -3.46 9.61 -8.28
C HIS A 6 -4.25 10.21 -7.12
N LEU A 7 -4.23 11.53 -6.96
CA LEU A 7 -5.00 12.22 -5.92
C LEU A 7 -6.51 11.99 -6.07
N ALA A 8 -7.03 12.08 -7.30
CA ALA A 8 -8.44 11.81 -7.56
C ALA A 8 -8.84 10.37 -7.21
N THR A 9 -7.97 9.39 -7.46
CA THR A 9 -8.20 7.99 -7.05
C THR A 9 -8.23 7.88 -5.53
N ILE A 10 -7.28 8.49 -4.82
CA ILE A 10 -7.24 8.48 -3.35
C ILE A 10 -8.50 9.12 -2.76
N ASP A 11 -8.93 10.26 -3.31
CA ASP A 11 -10.17 10.93 -2.91
C ASP A 11 -11.41 10.05 -3.11
N LEU A 12 -11.46 9.36 -4.26
CA LEU A 12 -12.53 8.42 -4.55
C LEU A 12 -12.56 7.29 -3.51
N LEU A 13 -11.41 6.68 -3.18
CA LEU A 13 -11.32 5.63 -2.17
C LEU A 13 -11.77 6.12 -0.80
N CYS A 14 -11.38 7.34 -0.41
CA CYS A 14 -11.78 7.94 0.87
C CYS A 14 -13.29 8.13 0.98
N SER A 15 -13.96 8.47 -0.13
CA SER A 15 -15.41 8.72 -0.17
C SER A 15 -16.27 7.48 -0.34
N ARG A 16 -15.70 6.38 -0.84
CA ARG A 16 -16.45 5.16 -1.18
C ARG A 16 -16.74 4.32 0.07
N GLU A 17 -17.87 3.63 0.07
CA GLU A 17 -18.18 2.60 1.05
C GLU A 17 -17.27 1.38 0.83
N PHE A 18 -16.94 0.67 1.91
CA PHE A 18 -16.12 -0.53 1.83
C PHE A 18 -16.93 -1.71 1.27
N PRO A 19 -16.33 -2.58 0.45
CA PRO A 19 -17.01 -3.76 -0.06
C PRO A 19 -17.37 -4.71 1.08
N ALA A 20 -18.53 -5.37 0.99
CA ALA A 20 -18.94 -6.37 1.98
C ALA A 20 -18.20 -7.71 1.82
N GLU A 21 -17.57 -7.95 0.68
CA GLU A 21 -16.83 -9.16 0.36
C GLU A 21 -15.51 -8.78 -0.30
N TYR A 22 -14.50 -9.66 -0.16
CA TYR A 22 -13.23 -9.49 -0.85
C TYR A 22 -13.42 -9.58 -2.37
N GLY A 23 -12.82 -8.66 -3.12
CA GLY A 23 -12.87 -8.69 -4.57
C GLY A 23 -11.86 -7.76 -5.24
N ARG A 24 -11.61 -8.03 -6.52
CA ARG A 24 -10.81 -7.16 -7.40
C ARG A 24 -11.73 -6.29 -8.25
N SER A 25 -11.34 -5.04 -8.43
CA SER A 25 -12.01 -4.04 -9.26
C SER A 25 -11.01 -3.36 -10.18
N ASP A 26 -11.49 -2.55 -11.12
CA ASP A 26 -10.62 -1.77 -12.02
C ASP A 26 -9.70 -0.79 -11.26
N ALA A 27 -10.08 -0.40 -10.04
CA ALA A 27 -9.26 0.46 -9.19
C ALA A 27 -8.26 -0.30 -8.32
N GLY A 28 -8.38 -1.64 -8.20
CA GLY A 28 -7.57 -2.48 -7.32
C GLY A 28 -8.40 -3.46 -6.46
N ALA A 29 -7.81 -3.98 -5.40
CA ALA A 29 -8.45 -4.95 -4.49
C ALA A 29 -9.18 -4.25 -3.33
N GLY A 30 -10.17 -4.90 -2.74
CA GLY A 30 -10.86 -4.37 -1.56
C GLY A 30 -11.64 -5.44 -0.83
N GLY A 31 -12.00 -5.15 0.41
CA GLY A 31 -12.75 -6.05 1.27
C GLY A 31 -13.38 -5.31 2.45
N PRO A 32 -13.99 -6.04 3.40
CA PRO A 32 -14.63 -5.41 4.55
C PRO A 32 -13.67 -4.49 5.30
N GLY A 33 -14.00 -3.20 5.32
CA GLY A 33 -13.24 -2.18 6.02
C GLY A 33 -12.01 -1.63 5.29
N TYR A 34 -11.71 -2.04 4.05
CA TYR A 34 -10.57 -1.50 3.31
C TYR A 34 -10.69 -1.48 1.78
N HIS A 35 -9.91 -0.60 1.16
CA HIS A 35 -9.62 -0.54 -0.27
C HIS A 35 -8.11 -0.47 -0.49
N ILE A 36 -7.62 -1.11 -1.56
CA ILE A 36 -6.25 -1.04 -2.05
C ILE A 36 -6.32 -0.71 -3.54
N ALA A 37 -5.66 0.37 -3.96
CA ALA A 37 -5.54 0.74 -5.36
C ALA A 37 -4.10 0.73 -5.84
N GLU A 38 -3.89 0.18 -7.04
CA GLU A 38 -2.63 0.22 -7.76
C GLU A 38 -2.61 1.55 -8.55
N LEU A 39 -1.94 2.58 -8.02
CA LEU A 39 -1.85 3.92 -8.64
C LEU A 39 -0.89 3.92 -9.83
N LEU A 40 0.19 3.14 -9.75
CA LEU A 40 1.15 2.98 -10.83
C LEU A 40 1.67 1.55 -10.82
N THR A 41 1.98 1.00 -11.98
CA THR A 41 2.55 -0.34 -12.13
C THR A 41 3.60 -0.31 -13.22
N SER A 42 4.79 -0.83 -12.93
CA SER A 42 5.91 -0.81 -13.86
C SER A 42 5.80 -1.95 -14.87
N GLU A 43 6.75 -2.02 -15.78
CA GLU A 43 6.97 -3.22 -16.57
C GLU A 43 7.61 -4.32 -15.70
N GLU A 44 7.59 -5.56 -16.19
CA GLU A 44 8.28 -6.70 -15.59
C GLU A 44 9.79 -6.67 -15.89
N PHE A 45 10.59 -7.36 -15.06
CA PHE A 45 12.06 -7.28 -15.09
C PHE A 45 12.75 -8.61 -15.46
N TRP A 46 12.05 -9.55 -16.13
CA TRP A 46 12.56 -10.89 -16.45
C TRP A 46 13.93 -10.94 -17.15
N ASP A 47 14.27 -9.93 -17.97
CA ASP A 47 15.54 -9.81 -18.70
C ASP A 47 16.39 -8.61 -18.23
N ASP A 48 16.14 -8.10 -17.03
CA ASP A 48 16.91 -6.97 -16.49
C ASP A 48 18.23 -7.41 -15.86
N ASP A 49 19.29 -6.63 -16.08
CA ASP A 49 20.60 -6.83 -15.44
C ASP A 49 20.67 -6.26 -14.01
N GLY A 50 19.56 -5.70 -13.52
CA GLY A 50 19.38 -5.11 -12.20
C GLY A 50 19.39 -3.59 -12.22
N THR A 51 19.99 -2.96 -13.24
CA THR A 51 20.13 -1.50 -13.28
C THR A 51 18.79 -0.79 -13.49
N ARG A 52 17.95 -1.31 -14.40
CA ARG A 52 16.62 -0.73 -14.66
C ARG A 52 15.70 -0.90 -13.45
N ARG A 53 15.82 -2.03 -12.75
CA ARG A 53 15.07 -2.30 -11.52
C ARG A 53 15.39 -1.25 -10.45
N GLU A 54 16.66 -1.00 -10.18
CA GLU A 54 17.09 0.02 -9.20
C GLU A 54 16.60 1.42 -9.59
N GLU A 55 16.77 1.82 -10.85
CA GLU A 55 16.26 3.11 -11.35
C GLU A 55 14.72 3.22 -11.22
N THR A 56 14.00 2.10 -11.42
CA THR A 56 12.54 2.08 -11.28
C THR A 56 12.12 2.15 -9.82
N GLU A 57 12.83 1.48 -8.92
CA GLU A 57 12.59 1.57 -7.47
C GLU A 57 12.71 3.03 -7.01
N GLU A 58 13.82 3.69 -7.33
CA GLU A 58 14.05 5.11 -7.00
C GLU A 58 12.95 6.02 -7.58
N GLN A 59 12.52 5.76 -8.82
CA GLN A 59 11.42 6.50 -9.43
C GLN A 59 10.11 6.33 -8.65
N TYR A 60 9.76 5.11 -8.25
CA TYR A 60 8.50 4.83 -7.56
C TYR A 60 8.50 5.38 -6.13
N GLU A 61 9.64 5.32 -5.44
CA GLU A 61 9.83 6.00 -4.15
C GLU A 61 9.70 7.51 -4.29
N ALA A 62 10.31 8.11 -5.31
CA ALA A 62 10.19 9.55 -5.57
C ALA A 62 8.74 9.97 -5.87
N GLU A 63 7.99 9.15 -6.62
CA GLU A 63 6.56 9.38 -6.87
C GLU A 63 5.72 9.26 -5.58
N ARG A 64 6.00 8.26 -4.73
CA ARG A 64 5.37 8.13 -3.40
C ARG A 64 5.63 9.37 -2.56
N ASP A 65 6.87 9.84 -2.52
CA ASP A 65 7.29 10.99 -1.71
C ASP A 65 6.66 12.28 -2.23
N GLY A 66 6.62 12.46 -3.55
CA GLY A 66 5.94 13.58 -4.20
C GLY A 66 4.46 13.64 -3.86
N LEU A 67 3.76 12.50 -3.90
CA LEU A 67 2.36 12.42 -3.45
C LEU A 67 2.22 12.69 -1.95
N SER A 68 3.16 12.18 -1.15
CA SER A 68 3.15 12.36 0.31
C SER A 68 3.27 13.83 0.70
N VAL A 69 4.08 14.61 -0.03
CA VAL A 69 4.18 16.07 0.18
C VAL A 69 2.83 16.76 -0.10
N LEU A 70 2.13 16.36 -1.16
CA LEU A 70 0.83 16.94 -1.51
C LEU A 70 -0.25 16.55 -0.51
N LEU A 71 -0.28 15.30 -0.06
CA LEU A 71 -1.21 14.84 0.97
C LEU A 71 -0.91 15.47 2.33
N ALA A 72 0.35 15.79 2.61
CA ALA A 72 0.74 16.45 3.84
C ALA A 72 0.19 17.88 3.99
N ASP A 73 -0.09 18.58 2.88
CA ASP A 73 -0.79 19.87 2.91
C ASP A 73 -2.23 19.72 3.45
N ARG A 74 -2.84 18.53 3.26
CA ARG A 74 -4.22 18.24 3.66
C ARG A 74 -4.34 17.59 5.03
N TRP A 75 -3.50 16.61 5.33
CA TRP A 75 -3.61 15.75 6.51
C TRP A 75 -2.40 15.85 7.45
N GLY A 76 -1.43 16.71 7.15
CA GLY A 76 -0.20 16.86 7.92
C GLY A 76 0.87 15.82 7.55
N ALA A 77 2.00 15.88 8.25
CA ALA A 77 3.13 14.98 7.96
C ALA A 77 2.74 13.50 8.12
N PRO A 78 3.16 12.61 7.19
CA PRO A 78 2.91 11.18 7.32
C PRO A 78 3.64 10.58 8.53
N ALA A 79 3.01 9.60 9.16
CA ALA A 79 3.71 8.63 9.99
C ALA A 79 4.31 7.55 9.10
N VAL A 80 5.61 7.28 9.22
CA VAL A 80 6.25 6.15 8.53
C VAL A 80 6.04 4.89 9.35
N PHE A 81 5.32 3.93 8.80
CA PHE A 81 4.97 2.68 9.46
C PHE A 81 5.67 1.51 8.76
N GLY A 82 6.71 0.96 9.40
CA GLY A 82 7.43 -0.21 8.90
C GLY A 82 6.65 -1.50 9.18
N LEU A 83 6.59 -2.38 8.18
CA LEU A 83 5.80 -3.62 8.26
C LEU A 83 6.64 -4.88 8.53
N SER A 84 7.96 -4.76 8.61
CA SER A 84 8.87 -5.91 8.81
C SER A 84 8.55 -6.75 10.05
N SER A 85 8.32 -6.11 11.19
CA SER A 85 7.95 -6.83 12.43
C SER A 85 6.56 -7.47 12.37
N LEU A 86 5.65 -6.91 11.56
CA LEU A 86 4.34 -7.53 11.32
C LEU A 86 4.48 -8.74 10.40
N PHE A 87 5.29 -8.64 9.36
CA PHE A 87 5.61 -9.76 8.47
C PHE A 87 6.21 -10.94 9.25
N GLU A 88 7.20 -10.69 10.12
CA GLU A 88 7.79 -11.73 10.98
C GLU A 88 6.73 -12.44 11.84
N ARG A 89 5.78 -11.67 12.40
CA ARG A 89 4.67 -12.23 13.19
C ARG A 89 3.74 -13.09 12.34
N THR A 90 3.46 -12.74 11.08
CA THR A 90 2.65 -13.59 10.19
C THR A 90 3.32 -14.95 9.93
N LEU A 91 4.65 -14.99 9.80
CA LEU A 91 5.40 -16.22 9.58
C LEU A 91 5.41 -17.11 10.83
N SER A 92 5.56 -16.52 12.02
CA SER A 92 5.58 -17.27 13.29
C SER A 92 4.19 -17.77 13.74
N ALA A 93 3.11 -17.06 13.41
CA ALA A 93 1.74 -17.45 13.76
C ALA A 93 1.29 -18.77 13.11
N GLY A 94 1.91 -19.17 11.99
CA GLY A 94 1.69 -20.47 11.35
C GLY A 94 2.35 -21.66 12.07
N GLU A 95 3.37 -21.41 12.90
CA GLU A 95 4.15 -22.45 13.60
C GLU A 95 3.72 -22.64 15.05
N GLU A 96 3.39 -21.55 15.73
CA GLU A 96 2.87 -21.53 17.10
C GLU A 96 1.45 -20.98 17.05
N GLY A 97 0.43 -21.83 17.21
CA GLY A 97 -1.01 -21.47 17.12
C GLY A 97 -1.49 -20.48 18.19
N THR A 98 -0.88 -19.31 18.23
CA THR A 98 -1.10 -18.20 19.15
C THR A 98 -1.95 -17.17 18.41
N GLY A 99 -3.21 -17.04 18.84
CA GLY A 99 -4.30 -16.42 18.09
C GLY A 99 -4.33 -14.88 18.00
N ASP A 100 -3.18 -14.22 17.87
CA ASP A 100 -3.14 -12.82 17.44
C ASP A 100 -3.02 -12.77 15.91
N GLU A 101 -4.13 -13.11 15.23
CA GLU A 101 -4.23 -12.98 13.78
C GLU A 101 -4.15 -11.49 13.40
N ILE A 102 -3.19 -11.13 12.56
CA ILE A 102 -3.06 -9.77 12.06
C ILE A 102 -4.28 -9.49 11.17
N PRO A 103 -5.09 -8.45 11.46
CA PRO A 103 -6.27 -8.17 10.66
C PRO A 103 -5.88 -7.72 9.25
N GLU A 104 -6.73 -8.00 8.27
CA GLU A 104 -6.66 -7.32 6.98
C GLU A 104 -6.90 -5.81 7.15
N PRO A 105 -6.37 -4.93 6.28
CA PRO A 105 -5.45 -5.23 5.18
C PRO A 105 -3.99 -5.41 5.62
N TRP A 106 -3.67 -5.27 6.91
CA TRP A 106 -2.29 -5.23 7.42
C TRP A 106 -1.54 -6.54 7.20
N CYS A 107 -2.24 -7.68 7.30
CA CYS A 107 -1.66 -8.99 7.02
C CYS A 107 -1.14 -9.05 5.58
N SER A 108 -2.02 -8.78 4.61
CA SER A 108 -1.64 -8.71 3.20
C SER A 108 -0.52 -7.69 2.97
N LEU A 109 -0.66 -6.46 3.45
CA LEU A 109 0.32 -5.40 3.23
C LEU A 109 1.71 -5.75 3.75
N SER A 110 1.80 -6.45 4.88
CA SER A 110 3.10 -6.84 5.44
C SER A 110 3.94 -7.74 4.54
N SER A 111 3.29 -8.45 3.60
CA SER A 111 3.96 -9.28 2.61
C SER A 111 4.30 -8.55 1.31
N LEU A 112 3.83 -7.30 1.16
CA LEU A 112 3.86 -6.57 -0.11
C LEU A 112 4.77 -5.36 -0.08
N VAL A 113 4.74 -4.61 1.02
CA VAL A 113 5.45 -3.33 1.15
C VAL A 113 6.34 -3.35 2.39
N PRO A 114 7.56 -2.80 2.30
CA PRO A 114 8.46 -2.71 3.45
C PRO A 114 7.95 -1.69 4.48
N ASP A 115 7.38 -0.59 4.01
CA ASP A 115 6.85 0.50 4.83
C ASP A 115 5.71 1.25 4.13
N LEU A 116 4.95 2.00 4.93
CA LEU A 116 3.85 2.84 4.50
C LEU A 116 4.00 4.26 5.04
N HIS A 117 3.67 5.25 4.20
CA HIS A 117 3.38 6.60 4.65
C HIS A 117 1.90 6.67 5.03
N LEU A 118 1.61 6.93 6.30
CA LEU A 118 0.30 6.77 6.89
C LEU A 118 -0.26 8.10 7.42
N TRP A 119 -1.55 8.35 7.13
CA TRP A 119 -2.33 9.49 7.62
C TRP A 119 -3.65 9.02 8.21
N GLN A 120 -4.21 9.83 9.11
CA GLN A 120 -5.58 9.68 9.57
C GLN A 120 -6.46 10.79 8.99
N ALA A 121 -7.52 10.40 8.29
CA ALA A 121 -8.45 11.30 7.60
C ALA A 121 -9.89 10.89 7.91
N ASP A 122 -10.65 11.76 8.58
CA ASP A 122 -12.09 11.57 8.85
C ASP A 122 -12.44 10.21 9.50
N GLY A 123 -11.59 9.73 10.40
CA GLY A 123 -11.78 8.44 11.09
C GLY A 123 -11.37 7.21 10.28
N ARG A 124 -10.75 7.40 9.11
CA ARG A 124 -10.12 6.36 8.30
C ARG A 124 -8.61 6.56 8.24
N TRP A 125 -7.90 5.49 8.00
CA TRP A 125 -6.49 5.47 7.68
C TRP A 125 -6.31 5.55 6.18
N VAL A 126 -5.38 6.39 5.74
CA VAL A 126 -4.93 6.47 4.34
C VAL A 126 -3.45 6.18 4.32
N ALA A 127 -3.02 5.27 3.45
CA ALA A 127 -1.62 4.87 3.35
C ALA A 127 -1.11 4.89 1.91
N LEU A 128 0.17 5.20 1.72
CA LEU A 128 0.90 5.02 0.47
C LEU A 128 2.10 4.10 0.68
N GLY A 129 2.34 3.20 -0.26
CA GLY A 129 3.49 2.28 -0.24
C GLY A 129 3.95 1.93 -1.65
N VAL A 130 5.20 1.48 -1.75
CA VAL A 130 5.75 0.89 -2.97
C VAL A 130 5.93 -0.60 -2.72
N SER A 131 5.22 -1.44 -3.47
CA SER A 131 5.31 -2.90 -3.37
C SER A 131 6.10 -3.46 -4.53
N GLN A 132 6.88 -4.50 -4.22
CA GLN A 132 7.40 -5.42 -5.22
C GLN A 132 7.36 -6.82 -4.62
N TRP A 133 6.63 -7.73 -5.29
CA TRP A 133 6.46 -9.11 -4.82
C TRP A 133 7.72 -9.96 -5.01
N ASP A 134 8.39 -9.78 -6.14
CA ASP A 134 9.64 -10.45 -6.49
C ASP A 134 10.46 -9.51 -7.37
N LYS A 135 11.79 -9.68 -7.39
CA LYS A 135 12.71 -8.87 -8.17
C LYS A 135 12.38 -8.84 -9.68
N GLU A 136 11.73 -9.89 -10.20
CA GLU A 136 11.34 -10.02 -11.61
C GLU A 136 9.96 -9.41 -11.89
N LEU A 137 9.16 -9.19 -10.83
CA LEU A 137 7.81 -8.66 -10.91
C LEU A 137 7.80 -7.13 -10.88
N PRO A 138 6.72 -6.51 -11.39
CA PRO A 138 6.60 -5.05 -11.43
C PRO A 138 6.64 -4.42 -10.04
N PHE A 139 7.19 -3.20 -9.97
CA PHE A 139 6.90 -2.29 -8.89
C PHE A 139 5.47 -1.77 -9.01
N GLN A 140 4.81 -1.62 -7.88
CA GLN A 140 3.49 -1.01 -7.80
C GLN A 140 3.48 0.07 -6.74
N LEU A 141 3.07 1.28 -7.10
CA LEU A 141 2.73 2.32 -6.15
C LEU A 141 1.28 2.09 -5.73
N ILE A 142 1.05 1.81 -4.46
CA ILE A 142 -0.28 1.50 -3.93
C ILE A 142 -0.80 2.58 -3.00
N ALA A 143 -2.12 2.77 -3.02
CA ALA A 143 -2.86 3.54 -2.02
C ALA A 143 -3.80 2.61 -1.26
N VAL A 144 -3.83 2.76 0.06
CA VAL A 144 -4.72 2.00 0.94
C VAL A 144 -5.62 2.97 1.68
N VAL A 145 -6.91 2.64 1.78
CA VAL A 145 -7.83 3.30 2.70
C VAL A 145 -8.48 2.24 3.56
N THR A 146 -8.41 2.36 4.88
CA THR A 146 -8.97 1.37 5.81
C THR A 146 -9.56 2.02 7.04
N GLU A 147 -10.60 1.44 7.62
CA GLU A 147 -11.11 1.81 8.95
C GLU A 147 -10.48 0.99 10.08
N ILE A 148 -9.63 0.02 9.72
CA ILE A 148 -9.00 -0.91 10.66
C ILE A 148 -7.70 -0.28 11.14
N ASP A 149 -7.55 -0.15 12.46
CA ASP A 149 -6.36 0.45 13.06
C ASP A 149 -5.09 -0.35 12.78
N PRO A 150 -3.93 0.32 12.58
CA PRO A 150 -2.64 -0.35 12.47
C PRO A 150 -2.30 -1.09 13.79
N PRO A 151 -1.88 -2.37 13.70
CA PRO A 151 -1.59 -3.23 14.86
C PRO A 151 -0.23 -2.98 15.54
#